data_AF-A0A4Q3V016-F1
#
_entry.id   AF-A0A4Q3V016-F1
#
_cell.length_a   1.000
_cell.length_b   1.000
_cell.length_c   1.000
_cell.angle_alpha   90.00
_cell.angle_beta   90.00
_cell.angle_gamma   90.00
#
_symmetry.space_group_name_H-M   'P 1'
#
loop_
_entity.id
_entity.type
_entity.pdbx_description
1 polymer ?
#
loop_
_entity_poly.entity_id
_entity_poly.type
_entity_poly.pdbx_seq_one_letter_code
_entity_poly.pdbx_strand_id
1 'polypeptide(L)'
;MRKRNILFACHVILGMSTLTLSAQTETNTSFRNTMNSIFGNLEKHRVPHGILLDYGMELENLENFSGASLVDSNFVDIDVFWRIYTTLVTSKFQSTVPGFLLVDTLSNRSYRYRAPGQIILSGLLFNYSRFKSDAYPNFVTVTNNVIFDKYVSGVWQNPYESNQVFAIAPAISNYKNLSFTVLLRSDLWMTNNAANITGFSVDFADGLGFRTLTLGTPLSVSYSSEGIKEWKFRVNLTGGIVRNAHCQIQ
;
A
#
# COMPACT_ATOMS: atom_id res chain seq x y z
N MET A 1 8.84 -65.77 -30.63
CA MET A 1 9.33 -64.93 -31.73
C MET A 1 8.43 -63.70 -31.81
N ARG A 2 9.00 -62.48 -31.80
CA ARG A 2 8.39 -61.13 -32.00
C ARG A 2 7.49 -60.58 -30.87
N LYS A 3 7.99 -59.62 -30.06
CA LYS A 3 8.03 -58.13 -30.21
C LYS A 3 6.82 -57.49 -29.49
N ARG A 4 6.98 -57.05 -28.23
CA ARG A 4 7.38 -55.69 -27.77
C ARG A 4 6.28 -54.66 -28.01
N ASN A 5 5.62 -54.21 -26.93
CA ASN A 5 5.00 -52.90 -26.79
C ASN A 5 5.09 -52.48 -25.31
N ILE A 6 6.17 -51.78 -24.98
CA ILE A 6 6.33 -51.04 -23.73
C ILE A 6 5.65 -49.69 -23.95
N LEU A 7 4.53 -49.45 -23.27
CA LEU A 7 3.94 -48.11 -23.17
C LEU A 7 4.58 -47.41 -21.97
N PHE A 8 5.62 -46.63 -22.25
CA PHE A 8 6.11 -45.59 -21.34
C PHE A 8 5.18 -44.38 -21.47
N ALA A 9 4.20 -44.27 -20.59
CA ALA A 9 3.45 -43.03 -20.41
C ALA A 9 4.24 -42.14 -19.43
N CYS A 10 5.23 -41.42 -19.96
CA CYS A 10 5.94 -40.39 -19.21
C CYS A 10 5.02 -39.16 -19.09
N HIS A 11 4.19 -39.14 -18.06
CA HIS A 11 3.46 -37.93 -17.66
C HIS A 11 4.44 -37.00 -16.94
N VAL A 12 5.08 -36.12 -17.70
CA VAL A 12 5.63 -34.88 -17.14
C VAL A 12 4.43 -33.98 -16.86
N ILE A 13 3.81 -34.16 -15.70
CA ILE A 13 2.91 -33.15 -15.14
C ILE A 13 3.83 -32.17 -14.42
N LEU A 14 3.89 -30.96 -14.95
CA LEU A 14 4.48 -29.78 -14.34
C LEU A 14 4.04 -29.67 -12.87
N GLY A 15 4.94 -29.96 -11.95
CA GLY A 15 4.83 -29.55 -10.54
C GLY A 15 5.02 -28.05 -10.44
N MET A 16 3.99 -27.28 -10.78
CA MET A 16 3.99 -25.84 -10.63
C MET A 16 3.79 -25.50 -9.14
N SER A 17 4.91 -25.16 -8.50
CA SER A 17 5.03 -24.14 -7.45
C SER A 17 4.17 -24.28 -6.18
N THR A 18 4.58 -25.14 -5.26
CA THR A 18 4.43 -24.90 -3.80
C THR A 18 5.69 -24.31 -3.16
N LEU A 19 6.77 -24.16 -3.93
CA LEU A 19 8.07 -23.61 -3.48
C LEU A 19 8.06 -22.08 -3.29
N THR A 20 7.05 -21.37 -3.81
CA THR A 20 7.01 -19.91 -3.79
C THR A 20 6.60 -19.34 -2.42
N LEU A 21 5.69 -19.99 -1.69
CA LEU A 21 5.28 -19.53 -0.36
C LEU A 21 6.40 -19.67 0.68
N SER A 22 7.12 -20.80 0.69
CA SER A 22 8.23 -21.01 1.62
C SER A 22 9.38 -20.06 1.33
N ALA A 23 9.74 -19.86 0.05
CA ALA A 23 10.81 -18.93 -0.32
C ALA A 23 10.49 -17.46 0.04
N GLN A 24 9.24 -17.01 -0.12
CA GLN A 24 8.83 -15.66 0.31
C GLN A 24 8.83 -15.51 1.83
N THR A 25 8.39 -16.52 2.58
CA THR A 25 8.37 -16.51 4.05
C THR A 25 9.78 -16.50 4.64
N GLU A 26 10.69 -17.30 4.09
CA GLU A 26 12.11 -17.36 4.49
C GLU A 26 12.84 -16.05 4.14
N THR A 27 12.58 -15.47 2.97
CA THR A 27 13.12 -14.16 2.58
C THR A 27 12.62 -13.05 3.53
N ASN A 28 11.34 -13.07 3.89
CA ASN A 28 10.79 -12.11 4.85
C ASN A 28 11.42 -12.27 6.25
N THR A 29 11.61 -13.51 6.70
CA THR A 29 12.18 -13.81 8.02
C THR A 29 13.65 -13.42 8.11
N SER A 30 14.46 -13.78 7.12
CA SER A 30 15.88 -13.41 7.04
C SER A 30 16.09 -11.90 6.92
N PHE A 31 15.30 -11.22 6.08
CA PHE A 31 15.26 -9.76 6.00
C PHE A 31 14.92 -9.16 7.37
N ARG A 32 13.84 -9.62 8.01
CA ARG A 32 13.39 -9.13 9.31
C ARG A 32 14.46 -9.30 10.38
N ASN A 33 15.15 -10.44 10.42
CA ASN A 33 16.23 -10.69 11.36
C ASN A 33 17.42 -9.74 11.15
N THR A 34 17.78 -9.50 9.89
CA THR A 34 18.85 -8.55 9.54
C THR A 34 18.49 -7.13 9.98
N MET A 35 17.30 -6.67 9.64
CA MET A 35 16.83 -5.33 10.02
C MET A 35 16.69 -5.18 11.54
N ASN A 36 16.26 -6.22 12.24
CA ASN A 36 16.24 -6.24 13.71
C ASN A 36 17.65 -6.12 14.31
N SER A 37 18.68 -6.69 13.68
CA SER A 37 20.06 -6.55 14.14
C SER A 37 20.61 -5.14 13.90
N ILE A 38 20.29 -4.52 12.76
CA ILE A 38 20.77 -3.18 12.40
C ILE A 38 20.07 -2.09 13.24
N PHE A 39 18.75 -2.17 13.39
CA PHE A 39 17.91 -1.15 14.03
C PHE A 39 17.58 -1.48 15.50
N GLY A 40 18.09 -2.61 16.03
CA GLY A 40 17.67 -3.18 17.31
C GLY A 40 17.90 -2.29 18.53
N ASN A 41 18.87 -1.37 18.46
CA ASN A 41 19.22 -0.46 19.56
C ASN A 41 18.48 0.88 19.50
N LEU A 42 17.67 1.13 18.48
CA LEU A 42 16.82 2.30 18.45
C LEU A 42 15.66 2.16 19.45
N GLU A 43 15.35 3.26 20.13
CA GLU A 43 14.21 3.38 21.02
C GLU A 43 12.90 3.38 20.24
N LYS A 44 12.35 2.19 19.97
CA LYS A 44 11.18 1.98 19.09
C LYS A 44 9.97 2.86 19.38
N HIS A 45 9.73 3.18 20.65
CA HIS A 45 8.62 4.02 21.08
C HIS A 45 8.75 5.49 20.61
N ARG A 46 9.95 5.92 20.20
CA ARG A 46 10.21 7.26 19.66
C ARG A 46 9.94 7.38 18.18
N VAL A 47 9.84 6.27 17.44
CA VAL A 47 9.51 6.30 16.00
C VAL A 47 8.07 6.80 15.83
N PRO A 48 7.87 7.99 15.22
CA PRO A 48 6.52 8.51 15.03
C PRO A 48 5.66 7.55 14.20
N HIS A 49 4.36 7.48 14.52
CA HIS A 49 3.37 6.63 13.86
C HIS A 49 3.63 5.11 13.94
N GLY A 50 4.73 4.68 14.57
CA GLY A 50 5.16 3.29 14.69
C GLY A 50 5.62 2.62 13.38
N ILE A 51 5.79 3.40 12.31
CA ILE A 51 6.19 2.95 10.98
C ILE A 51 7.49 3.67 10.59
N LEU A 52 8.54 2.91 10.25
CA LEU A 52 9.83 3.43 9.79
C LEU A 52 10.15 2.84 8.41
N LEU A 53 10.13 3.67 7.37
CA LEU A 53 10.35 3.23 6.00
C LEU A 53 11.74 2.60 5.81
N ASP A 54 12.78 3.19 6.40
CA ASP A 54 14.16 2.70 6.32
C ASP A 54 14.36 1.30 6.93
N TYR A 55 13.41 0.85 7.77
CA TYR A 55 13.41 -0.47 8.37
C TYR A 55 12.65 -1.51 7.54
N GLY A 56 11.72 -1.06 6.71
CA GLY A 56 10.88 -1.92 5.88
C GLY A 56 11.54 -2.33 4.57
N MET A 57 10.88 -3.25 3.89
CA MET A 57 11.21 -3.58 2.50
C MET A 57 10.41 -2.67 1.59
N GLU A 58 11.10 -1.77 0.89
CA GLU A 58 10.49 -0.82 -0.03
C GLU A 58 10.20 -1.49 -1.38
N LEU A 59 8.92 -1.75 -1.64
CA LEU A 59 8.43 -2.29 -2.92
C LEU A 59 7.90 -1.20 -3.85
N GLU A 60 7.64 0.00 -3.29
CA GLU A 60 7.23 1.21 -3.99
C GLU A 60 7.82 2.44 -3.31
N ASN A 61 8.20 3.44 -4.11
CA ASN A 61 8.63 4.73 -3.58
C ASN A 61 7.40 5.51 -3.08
N LEU A 62 7.19 5.50 -1.76
CA LEU A 62 6.01 6.10 -1.13
C LEU A 62 5.91 7.62 -1.35
N GLU A 63 7.01 8.31 -1.64
CA GLU A 63 7.02 9.77 -1.84
C GLU A 63 6.25 10.19 -3.10
N ASN A 64 6.23 9.33 -4.12
CA ASN A 64 5.44 9.54 -5.34
C ASN A 64 3.94 9.61 -5.04
N PHE A 65 3.50 9.00 -3.93
CA PHE A 65 2.11 8.85 -3.53
C PHE A 65 1.76 9.72 -2.32
N SER A 66 2.51 10.81 -2.09
CA SER A 66 2.22 11.78 -1.03
C SER A 66 0.85 12.45 -1.17
N GLY A 67 0.33 12.49 -2.39
CA GLY A 67 -0.93 13.11 -2.77
C GLY A 67 -0.88 14.63 -2.91
N ALA A 68 0.32 15.22 -2.94
CA ALA A 68 0.52 16.65 -3.20
C ALA A 68 0.16 17.04 -4.65
N SER A 69 0.50 16.19 -5.62
CA SER A 69 0.29 16.41 -7.06
C SER A 69 -0.10 15.09 -7.75
N LEU A 70 -0.84 15.19 -8.86
CA LEU A 70 -1.12 14.07 -9.75
C LEU A 70 -0.16 14.15 -10.95
N VAL A 71 0.59 13.08 -11.20
CA VAL A 71 1.62 13.00 -12.24
C VAL A 71 1.66 11.57 -12.80
N ASP A 72 2.20 11.39 -14.01
CA ASP A 72 2.16 10.07 -14.68
C ASP A 72 2.87 8.96 -13.88
N SER A 73 3.80 9.30 -13.00
CA SER A 73 4.51 8.34 -12.14
C SER A 73 3.74 7.92 -10.88
N ASN A 74 2.51 8.42 -10.66
CA ASN A 74 1.73 8.09 -9.46
C ASN A 74 0.32 7.55 -9.72
N PHE A 75 0.10 6.96 -10.90
CA PHE A 75 -1.06 6.12 -11.15
C PHE A 75 -1.07 4.90 -10.23
N VAL A 76 -2.23 4.64 -9.62
CA VAL A 76 -2.43 3.53 -8.69
C VAL A 76 -3.38 2.50 -9.32
N ASP A 77 -2.81 1.45 -9.89
CA ASP A 77 -3.55 0.21 -10.12
C ASP A 77 -3.56 -0.66 -8.87
N ILE A 78 -4.24 -1.80 -8.93
CA ILE A 78 -4.36 -2.69 -7.78
C ILE A 78 -3.03 -3.30 -7.35
N ASP A 79 -2.07 -3.48 -8.26
CA ASP A 79 -0.77 -4.06 -7.95
C ASP A 79 0.14 -3.01 -7.28
N VAL A 80 0.14 -1.77 -7.78
CA VAL A 80 0.77 -0.61 -7.12
C VAL A 80 0.21 -0.44 -5.71
N PHE A 81 -1.12 -0.51 -5.55
CA PHE A 81 -1.75 -0.46 -4.22
C PHE A 81 -1.20 -1.52 -3.28
N TRP A 82 -1.09 -2.78 -3.73
CA TRP A 82 -0.54 -3.85 -2.89
C TRP A 82 0.93 -3.67 -2.55
N ARG A 83 1.75 -3.15 -3.46
CA ARG A 83 3.16 -2.86 -3.17
C ARG A 83 3.32 -1.69 -2.19
N ILE A 84 2.52 -0.62 -2.31
CA ILE A 84 2.44 0.46 -1.31
C ILE A 84 2.05 -0.10 0.06
N TYR A 85 0.95 -0.88 0.11
CA TYR A 85 0.44 -1.42 1.36
C TYR A 85 1.43 -2.40 2.01
N THR A 86 2.07 -3.25 1.21
CA THR A 86 3.08 -4.20 1.70
C THR A 86 4.32 -3.48 2.20
N THR A 87 4.77 -2.41 1.53
CA THR A 87 5.86 -1.54 2.00
C THR A 87 5.55 -0.98 3.40
N LEU A 88 4.33 -0.49 3.62
CA LEU A 88 3.90 -0.01 4.94
C LEU A 88 3.87 -1.14 6.00
N VAL A 89 3.38 -2.33 5.64
CA VAL A 89 3.30 -3.48 6.55
C VAL A 89 4.69 -3.96 6.97
N THR A 90 5.65 -4.02 6.04
CA THR A 90 7.03 -4.43 6.35
C THR A 90 7.74 -3.37 7.19
N SER A 91 7.43 -2.09 6.97
CA SER A 91 7.95 -0.91 7.69
C SER A 91 7.43 -0.73 9.11
N LYS A 92 6.47 -1.54 9.59
CA LYS A 92 6.02 -1.49 10.99
C LYS A 92 7.19 -1.80 11.93
N PHE A 93 7.54 -0.84 12.77
CA PHE A 93 8.66 -0.93 13.69
C PHE A 93 8.21 -1.19 15.14
N GLN A 94 7.06 -0.62 15.52
CA GLN A 94 6.41 -0.92 16.80
C GLN A 94 5.54 -2.17 16.71
N SER A 95 5.40 -2.87 17.84
CA SER A 95 4.60 -4.11 17.94
C SER A 95 3.10 -3.88 17.73
N THR A 96 2.61 -2.66 17.97
CA THR A 96 1.21 -2.31 17.81
C THR A 96 1.10 -1.02 17.01
N VAL A 97 0.69 -1.14 15.75
CA VAL A 97 0.38 0.00 14.87
C VAL A 97 -1.05 -0.18 14.36
N PRO A 98 -1.97 0.76 14.63
CA PRO A 98 -3.36 0.65 14.20
C PRO A 98 -3.49 0.82 12.68
N GLY A 99 -4.66 0.47 12.15
CA GLY A 99 -5.00 0.73 10.75
C GLY A 99 -4.61 -0.37 9.76
N PHE A 100 -3.95 -1.44 10.22
CA PHE A 100 -3.51 -2.55 9.39
C PHE A 100 -4.39 -3.79 9.54
N LEU A 101 -4.53 -4.49 8.41
CA LEU A 101 -4.89 -5.91 8.31
C LEU A 101 -3.73 -6.72 7.74
N LEU A 102 -3.76 -8.04 7.89
CA LEU A 102 -2.88 -8.91 7.12
C LEU A 102 -3.11 -8.67 5.61
N VAL A 103 -2.03 -8.63 4.83
CA VAL A 103 -2.09 -8.37 3.37
C VAL A 103 -3.07 -9.33 2.69
N ASP A 104 -2.97 -10.62 2.98
CA ASP A 104 -3.87 -11.65 2.43
C ASP A 104 -5.33 -11.47 2.86
N THR A 105 -5.57 -10.96 4.07
CA THR A 105 -6.94 -10.69 4.52
C THR A 105 -7.55 -9.55 3.72
N LEU A 106 -6.80 -8.48 3.50
CA LEU A 106 -7.26 -7.31 2.74
C LEU A 106 -7.43 -7.64 1.25
N SER A 107 -6.49 -8.38 0.65
CA SER A 107 -6.56 -8.79 -0.75
C SER A 107 -7.72 -9.76 -1.01
N ASN A 108 -7.92 -10.75 -0.14
CA ASN A 108 -9.05 -11.68 -0.25
C ASN A 108 -10.40 -10.97 -0.11
N ARG A 109 -10.51 -9.96 0.76
CA ARG A 109 -11.72 -9.13 0.86
C ARG A 109 -11.96 -8.35 -0.43
N SER A 110 -10.94 -7.65 -0.93
CA SER A 110 -11.03 -6.87 -2.18
C SER A 110 -11.45 -7.74 -3.36
N TYR A 111 -10.94 -8.97 -3.44
CA TYR A 111 -11.35 -9.95 -4.45
C TYR A 111 -12.81 -10.41 -4.27
N ARG A 112 -13.16 -10.85 -3.06
CA ARG A 112 -14.48 -11.43 -2.75
C ARG A 112 -15.64 -10.45 -2.94
N TYR A 113 -15.42 -9.16 -2.73
CA TYR A 113 -16.49 -8.15 -2.86
C TYR A 113 -16.80 -7.77 -4.31
N ARG A 114 -16.03 -8.24 -5.30
CA ARG A 114 -16.33 -7.99 -6.71
C ARG A 114 -17.68 -8.62 -7.07
N ALA A 115 -18.49 -7.87 -7.79
CA ALA A 115 -19.80 -8.31 -8.27
C ALA A 115 -20.11 -7.67 -9.62
N PRO A 116 -20.92 -8.32 -10.49
CA PRO A 116 -21.42 -7.69 -11.71
C PRO A 116 -22.17 -6.39 -11.39
N GLY A 117 -22.01 -5.37 -12.24
CA GLY A 117 -22.63 -4.06 -12.02
C GLY A 117 -21.84 -3.14 -11.07
N GLN A 118 -20.70 -3.59 -10.54
CA GLN A 118 -20.01 -2.89 -9.46
C GLN A 118 -18.48 -2.98 -9.57
N ILE A 119 -17.82 -1.88 -9.20
CA ILE A 119 -16.38 -1.77 -9.08
C ILE A 119 -16.03 -1.45 -7.63
N ILE A 120 -15.28 -2.35 -7.00
CA ILE A 120 -14.83 -2.21 -5.62
C ILE A 120 -13.53 -1.44 -5.58
N LEU A 121 -13.40 -0.53 -4.63
CA LEU A 121 -12.16 0.20 -4.35
C LEU A 121 -11.47 -0.36 -3.10
N SER A 122 -10.15 -0.38 -3.14
CA SER A 122 -9.29 -0.48 -1.95
C SER A 122 -8.60 0.87 -1.76
N GLY A 123 -8.47 1.34 -0.51
CA GLY A 123 -7.88 2.64 -0.24
C GLY A 123 -7.05 2.67 1.04
N LEU A 124 -6.05 3.55 1.08
CA LEU A 124 -5.24 3.78 2.26
C LEU A 124 -4.84 5.25 2.43
N LEU A 125 -4.64 5.65 3.69
CA LEU A 125 -3.98 6.89 4.09
C LEU A 125 -3.12 6.62 5.32
N PHE A 126 -1.80 6.71 5.20
CA PHE A 126 -0.91 6.50 6.33
C PHE A 126 0.05 7.66 6.52
N ASN A 127 0.26 8.05 7.77
CA ASN A 127 1.45 8.78 8.17
C ASN A 127 2.53 7.75 8.54
N TYR A 128 3.76 8.00 8.10
CA TYR A 128 4.91 7.13 8.39
C TYR A 128 6.14 7.99 8.66
N SER A 129 7.17 7.38 9.22
CA SER A 129 8.45 8.03 9.46
C SER A 129 9.52 7.52 8.52
N ARG A 130 10.49 8.37 8.23
CA ARG A 130 11.79 8.01 7.65
C ARG A 130 12.90 8.75 8.38
N PHE A 131 14.13 8.29 8.25
CA PHE A 131 15.26 9.10 8.64
C PHE A 131 15.35 10.35 7.76
N LYS A 132 15.65 11.48 8.40
CA LYS A 132 16.07 12.70 7.71
C LYS A 132 17.27 12.40 6.83
N SER A 133 17.38 13.11 5.71
CA SER A 133 18.52 12.98 4.79
C SER A 133 19.88 13.22 5.47
N ASP A 134 19.92 14.01 6.53
CA ASP A 134 21.11 14.32 7.33
C ASP A 134 21.14 13.59 8.68
N ALA A 135 20.35 12.53 8.86
CA ALA A 135 20.25 11.77 10.12
C ALA A 135 21.62 11.27 10.60
N TYR A 136 22.46 10.73 9.72
CA TYR A 136 23.85 10.40 10.04
C TYR A 136 24.79 11.48 9.50
N PRO A 137 25.78 11.96 10.29
CA PRO A 137 26.07 11.61 11.69
C PRO A 137 25.36 12.53 12.71
N ASN A 138 24.40 13.36 12.29
CA ASN A 138 23.92 14.48 13.10
C ASN A 138 22.96 14.04 14.23
N PHE A 139 22.13 13.01 14.00
CA PHE A 139 21.02 12.58 14.86
C PHE A 139 21.04 11.08 15.21
N VAL A 140 21.82 10.27 14.51
CA VAL A 140 22.12 8.86 14.88
C VAL A 140 23.62 8.61 14.83
N THR A 141 24.06 7.54 15.51
CA THR A 141 25.41 6.99 15.36
C THR A 141 25.33 5.60 14.74
N VAL A 142 26.37 5.23 14.00
CA VAL A 142 26.51 3.88 13.42
C VAL A 142 27.80 3.28 13.96
N THR A 143 27.72 2.11 14.56
CA THR A 143 28.89 1.37 15.08
C THR A 143 28.70 -0.11 14.80
N ASN A 144 29.66 -0.74 14.14
CA ASN A 144 29.60 -2.15 13.73
C ASN A 144 28.30 -2.50 12.97
N ASN A 145 27.88 -1.64 12.03
CA ASN A 145 26.63 -1.75 11.26
C ASN A 145 25.34 -1.73 12.09
N VAL A 146 25.40 -1.30 13.35
CA VAL A 146 24.23 -1.10 14.21
C VAL A 146 23.99 0.39 14.40
N ILE A 147 22.73 0.79 14.30
CA ILE A 147 22.28 2.17 14.45
C ILE A 147 21.85 2.41 15.90
N PHE A 148 22.29 3.52 16.47
CA PHE A 148 21.94 3.94 17.82
C PHE A 148 21.37 5.36 17.81
N ASP A 149 20.45 5.61 18.73
CA ASP A 149 19.99 6.97 19.04
C ASP A 149 21.17 7.84 19.49
N LYS A 150 21.19 9.09 19.03
CA LYS A 150 22.20 10.05 19.46
C LYS A 150 21.66 10.96 20.56
N TYR A 151 22.53 11.24 21.52
CA TYR A 151 22.28 12.14 22.63
C TYR A 151 23.35 13.24 22.65
N VAL A 152 22.92 14.49 22.81
CA VAL A 152 23.81 15.65 23.00
C VAL A 152 23.49 16.25 24.36
N SER A 153 24.45 16.23 25.28
CA SER A 153 24.26 16.66 26.68
C SER A 153 23.05 15.98 27.35
N GLY A 154 22.85 14.68 27.08
CA GLY A 154 21.72 13.90 27.61
C GLY A 154 20.38 14.13 26.91
N VAL A 155 20.31 15.00 25.90
CA VAL A 155 19.09 15.27 25.13
C VAL A 155 19.06 14.40 23.87
N TRP A 156 18.00 13.61 23.71
CA TRP A 156 17.77 12.80 22.51
C TRP A 156 17.64 13.68 21.27
N GLN A 157 18.33 13.31 20.20
CA GLN A 157 18.32 14.02 18.92
C GLN A 157 17.37 13.33 17.96
N ASN A 158 16.25 13.97 17.61
CA ASN A 158 15.24 13.35 16.74
C ASN A 158 15.78 13.14 15.31
N PRO A 159 15.97 11.89 14.85
CA PRO A 159 16.47 11.61 13.51
C PRO A 159 15.37 11.48 12.47
N TYR A 160 14.09 11.50 12.89
CA TYR A 160 12.96 11.17 12.04
C TYR A 160 12.28 12.41 11.47
N GLU A 161 11.79 12.27 10.25
CA GLU A 161 10.78 13.14 9.64
C GLU A 161 9.49 12.35 9.40
N SER A 162 8.37 13.06 9.30
CA SER A 162 7.05 12.46 9.07
C SER A 162 6.57 12.74 7.65
N ASN A 163 6.16 11.67 6.98
CA ASN A 163 5.66 11.68 5.62
C ASN A 163 4.25 11.07 5.61
N GLN A 164 3.57 11.22 4.48
CA GLN A 164 2.22 10.70 4.29
C GLN A 164 2.14 10.01 2.93
N VAL A 165 1.34 8.96 2.85
CA VAL A 165 0.98 8.29 1.60
C VAL A 165 -0.53 8.14 1.49
N PHE A 166 -1.07 8.43 0.31
CA PHE A 166 -2.48 8.30 -0.04
C PHE A 166 -2.61 7.55 -1.37
N ALA A 167 -3.41 6.48 -1.38
CA ALA A 167 -3.64 5.69 -2.57
C ALA A 167 -5.06 5.10 -2.55
N ILE A 168 -5.72 5.08 -3.71
CA ILE A 168 -6.98 4.37 -3.93
C ILE A 168 -6.88 3.69 -5.29
N ALA A 169 -7.25 2.42 -5.34
CA ALA A 169 -7.24 1.63 -6.57
C ALA A 169 -8.55 0.84 -6.72
N PRO A 170 -9.09 0.74 -7.95
CA PRO A 170 -10.13 -0.23 -8.25
C PRO A 170 -9.55 -1.64 -8.19
N ALA A 171 -10.36 -2.60 -7.74
CA ALA A 171 -9.97 -4.02 -7.67
C ALA A 171 -9.79 -4.66 -9.06
N ILE A 172 -10.12 -3.93 -10.13
CA ILE A 172 -10.02 -4.31 -11.53
C ILE A 172 -9.57 -3.09 -12.35
N SER A 173 -8.80 -3.31 -13.41
CA SER A 173 -8.38 -2.26 -14.35
C SER A 173 -9.24 -2.18 -15.61
N ASN A 174 -10.08 -3.20 -15.85
CA ASN A 174 -10.92 -3.31 -17.04
C ASN A 174 -12.35 -3.68 -16.64
N TYR A 175 -13.35 -3.00 -17.20
CA TYR A 175 -14.75 -3.26 -16.92
C TYR A 175 -15.63 -3.13 -18.16
N LYS A 176 -16.38 -4.21 -18.47
CA LYS A 176 -17.20 -4.31 -19.68
C LYS A 176 -18.62 -3.81 -19.45
N ASN A 177 -18.76 -2.52 -19.20
CA ASN A 177 -20.05 -1.81 -19.26
C ASN A 177 -19.83 -0.30 -19.16
N LEU A 178 -20.78 0.47 -19.71
CA LEU A 178 -20.75 1.92 -19.58
C LEU A 178 -21.49 2.43 -18.34
N SER A 179 -22.29 1.59 -17.68
CA SER A 179 -23.04 1.93 -16.47
C SER A 179 -22.78 0.92 -15.36
N PHE A 180 -22.40 1.43 -14.19
CA PHE A 180 -22.05 0.63 -13.01
C PHE A 180 -22.07 1.47 -11.73
N THR A 181 -21.82 0.82 -10.60
CA THR A 181 -21.62 1.50 -9.31
C THR A 181 -20.18 1.33 -8.85
N VAL A 182 -19.68 2.30 -8.10
CA VAL A 182 -18.37 2.25 -7.46
C VAL A 182 -18.54 2.27 -5.95
N LEU A 183 -17.82 1.43 -5.22
CA LEU A 183 -17.93 1.33 -3.77
C LEU A 183 -16.56 1.22 -3.10
N LEU A 184 -16.26 2.16 -2.22
CA LEU A 184 -15.21 2.02 -1.21
C LEU A 184 -15.83 1.57 0.10
N ARG A 185 -15.52 0.35 0.55
CA ARG A 185 -16.03 -0.18 1.82
C ARG A 185 -15.13 0.24 2.98
N SER A 186 -15.70 0.41 4.18
CA SER A 186 -14.93 0.73 5.39
C SER A 186 -13.91 -0.37 5.75
N ASP A 187 -14.23 -1.63 5.46
CA ASP A 187 -13.34 -2.78 5.69
C ASP A 187 -12.26 -2.98 4.60
N LEU A 188 -12.21 -2.08 3.61
CA LEU A 188 -11.17 -1.95 2.58
C LEU A 188 -10.43 -0.60 2.64
N TRP A 189 -10.71 0.22 3.66
CA TRP A 189 -10.07 1.50 3.90
C TRP A 189 -9.10 1.40 5.08
N MET A 190 -7.79 1.46 4.81
CA MET A 190 -6.73 1.28 5.83
C MET A 190 -6.10 2.63 6.20
N THR A 191 -6.03 2.95 7.49
CA THR A 191 -5.43 4.23 7.91
C THR A 191 -5.01 4.22 9.38
N ASN A 192 -3.89 4.90 9.68
CA ASN A 192 -3.53 5.32 11.04
C ASN A 192 -3.85 6.80 11.31
N ASN A 193 -4.59 7.46 10.40
CA ASN A 193 -4.85 8.90 10.40
C ASN A 193 -6.35 9.22 10.35
N ALA A 194 -7.20 8.30 10.82
CA ALA A 194 -8.66 8.41 10.73
C ALA A 194 -9.23 9.70 11.34
N ALA A 195 -8.69 10.13 12.47
CA ALA A 195 -9.17 11.32 13.21
C ALA A 195 -9.01 12.63 12.42
N ASN A 196 -8.13 12.66 11.42
CA ASN A 196 -7.90 13.85 10.60
C ASN A 196 -8.69 13.82 9.30
N ILE A 197 -9.39 12.75 8.95
CA ILE A 197 -10.15 12.67 7.69
C ILE A 197 -11.51 13.38 7.86
N THR A 198 -11.80 14.33 6.98
CA THR A 198 -13.07 15.08 6.96
C THR A 198 -13.98 14.67 5.81
N GLY A 199 -13.46 13.98 4.79
CA GLY A 199 -14.29 13.38 3.74
C GLY A 199 -13.49 12.90 2.53
N PHE A 200 -14.19 12.26 1.60
CA PHE A 200 -13.63 11.83 0.32
C PHE A 200 -14.46 12.37 -0.85
N SER A 201 -13.81 12.60 -1.97
CA SER A 201 -14.50 12.90 -3.23
C SER A 201 -13.77 12.26 -4.40
N VAL A 202 -14.49 12.02 -5.49
CA VAL A 202 -13.97 11.39 -6.70
C VAL A 202 -14.53 12.05 -7.95
N ASP A 203 -13.68 12.28 -8.93
CA ASP A 203 -14.05 12.61 -10.30
C ASP A 203 -13.79 11.36 -11.15
N PHE A 204 -14.84 10.80 -11.75
CA PHE A 204 -14.75 9.59 -12.57
C PHE A 204 -14.50 9.86 -14.05
N ALA A 205 -14.28 11.12 -14.45
CA ALA A 205 -14.24 11.54 -15.84
C ALA A 205 -15.55 11.22 -16.61
N ASP A 206 -16.68 11.28 -15.91
CA ASP A 206 -18.04 11.12 -16.46
C ASP A 206 -18.70 12.47 -16.84
N GLY A 207 -17.97 13.58 -16.67
CA GLY A 207 -18.45 14.93 -16.94
C GLY A 207 -19.17 15.61 -15.78
N LEU A 208 -19.33 14.93 -14.62
CA LEU A 208 -19.97 15.49 -13.43
C LEU A 208 -18.98 16.16 -12.45
N GLY A 209 -17.67 16.02 -12.70
CA GLY A 209 -16.62 16.51 -11.81
C GLY A 209 -16.55 15.74 -10.48
N PHE A 210 -15.98 16.37 -9.45
CA PHE A 210 -15.83 15.75 -8.13
C PHE A 210 -17.18 15.58 -7.43
N ARG A 211 -17.50 14.33 -7.09
CA ARG A 211 -18.66 13.93 -6.30
C ARG A 211 -18.23 13.36 -4.96
N THR A 212 -19.06 13.51 -3.93
CA THR A 212 -18.78 12.94 -2.60
C THR A 212 -18.72 11.41 -2.67
N LEU A 213 -17.66 10.83 -2.11
CA LEU A 213 -17.49 9.39 -1.94
C LEU A 213 -17.68 9.04 -0.46
N THR A 214 -18.79 8.40 -0.13
CA THR A 214 -19.09 7.99 1.25
C THR A 214 -18.74 6.51 1.44
N LEU A 215 -17.94 6.20 2.46
CA LEU A 215 -17.58 4.81 2.79
C LEU A 215 -18.85 3.96 2.97
N GLY A 216 -18.90 2.81 2.29
CA GLY A 216 -20.03 1.88 2.37
C GLY A 216 -21.23 2.26 1.50
N THR A 217 -21.23 3.42 0.82
CA THR A 217 -22.33 3.86 -0.06
C THR A 217 -21.91 3.74 -1.53
N PRO A 218 -22.62 2.94 -2.35
CA PRO A 218 -22.34 2.86 -3.78
C PRO A 218 -22.63 4.19 -4.50
N LEU A 219 -21.78 4.53 -5.47
CA LEU A 219 -21.91 5.73 -6.29
C LEU A 219 -22.06 5.32 -7.77
N SER A 220 -23.18 5.71 -8.40
CA SER A 220 -23.44 5.38 -9.81
C SER A 220 -22.52 6.16 -10.75
N VAL A 221 -22.02 5.49 -11.79
CA VAL A 221 -21.19 6.04 -12.85
C VAL A 221 -21.78 5.62 -14.19
N SER A 222 -21.83 6.55 -15.14
CA SER A 222 -22.25 6.26 -16.50
C SER A 222 -21.40 7.03 -17.51
N TYR A 223 -20.91 6.35 -18.54
CA TYR A 223 -20.15 6.97 -19.64
C TYR A 223 -20.95 6.97 -20.93
N SER A 224 -20.73 8.00 -21.75
CA SER A 224 -21.27 8.07 -23.11
C SER A 224 -20.43 7.31 -24.14
N SER A 225 -19.19 6.94 -23.80
CA SER A 225 -18.26 6.24 -24.69
C SER A 225 -17.28 5.36 -23.93
N GLU A 226 -16.82 4.32 -24.61
CA GLU A 226 -15.69 3.48 -24.20
C GLU A 226 -14.37 4.28 -24.17
N GLY A 227 -13.31 3.63 -23.68
CA GLY A 227 -11.95 4.16 -23.62
C GLY A 227 -11.47 4.38 -22.19
N ILE A 228 -10.16 4.64 -22.05
CA ILE A 228 -9.52 4.83 -20.75
C ILE A 228 -10.12 6.05 -20.05
N LYS A 229 -10.53 5.87 -18.80
CA LYS A 229 -11.01 6.92 -17.90
C LYS A 229 -10.02 7.06 -16.76
N GLU A 230 -9.57 8.28 -16.52
CA GLU A 230 -8.76 8.62 -15.35
C GLU A 230 -9.70 8.99 -14.19
N TRP A 231 -9.63 8.24 -13.11
CA TRP A 231 -10.35 8.56 -11.88
C TRP A 231 -9.45 9.32 -10.94
N LYS A 232 -9.92 10.46 -10.46
CA LYS A 232 -9.18 11.33 -9.52
C LYS A 232 -9.88 11.30 -8.18
N PHE A 233 -9.17 10.84 -7.17
CA PHE A 233 -9.65 10.78 -5.79
C PHE A 233 -9.06 11.91 -4.97
N ARG A 234 -9.83 12.38 -3.99
CA ARG A 234 -9.40 13.31 -2.95
C ARG A 234 -9.78 12.76 -1.58
N VAL A 235 -8.86 12.89 -0.64
CA VAL A 235 -9.17 12.85 0.78
C VAL A 235 -8.94 14.24 1.36
N ASN A 236 -9.98 14.77 2.02
CA ASN A 236 -9.92 16.02 2.74
C ASN A 236 -9.53 15.73 4.19
N LEU A 237 -8.60 16.53 4.70
CA LEU A 237 -8.11 16.43 6.05
C LEU A 237 -8.48 17.69 6.86
N THR A 238 -8.36 17.59 8.18
CA THR A 238 -8.45 18.73 9.10
C THR A 238 -7.49 19.85 8.67
N GLY A 239 -7.89 21.10 8.92
CA GLY A 239 -7.11 22.27 8.49
C GLY A 239 -7.16 22.58 6.98
N GLY A 240 -8.08 21.95 6.23
CA GLY A 240 -8.28 22.24 4.80
C GLY A 240 -7.24 21.61 3.87
N ILE A 241 -6.43 20.69 4.40
CA ILE A 241 -5.43 19.97 3.62
C ILE A 241 -6.13 18.95 2.72
N VAL A 242 -5.73 18.88 1.44
CA VAL A 242 -6.24 17.90 0.48
C VAL A 242 -5.08 17.02 0.00
N ARG A 243 -5.32 15.71 -0.09
CA ARG A 243 -4.45 14.76 -0.80
C ARG A 243 -5.18 14.14 -1.97
N ASN A 244 -4.46 13.95 -3.06
CA ASN A 244 -4.98 13.45 -4.31
C ASN A 244 -4.36 12.08 -4.65
N ALA A 245 -5.13 11.21 -5.28
CA ALA A 245 -4.64 9.98 -5.90
C ALA A 245 -5.37 9.80 -7.22
N HIS A 246 -4.80 9.05 -8.15
CA HIS A 246 -5.49 8.75 -9.40
C HIS A 246 -5.20 7.34 -9.91
N CYS A 247 -6.13 6.81 -10.69
CA CYS A 247 -6.00 5.53 -11.37
C CYS A 247 -6.59 5.62 -12.77
N GLN A 248 -6.32 4.61 -13.58
CA GLN A 248 -6.96 4.43 -14.87
C GLN A 248 -7.85 3.19 -14.85
N ILE A 249 -8.99 3.30 -15.52
CA ILE A 249 -9.86 2.17 -15.80
C ILE A 249 -10.26 2.18 -17.27
N GLN A 250 -10.33 0.98 -17.87
CA GLN A 250 -10.71 0.78 -19.26
C GLN A 250 -12.06 0.06 -19.38
#